data_AF-A0A820FKK1-F1
#
_entry.id   AF-A0A820FKK1-F1
#
_cell.length_a   1.000
_cell.length_b   1.000
_cell.length_c   1.000
_cell.angle_alpha   90.00
_cell.angle_beta   90.00
_cell.angle_gamma   90.00
#
_symmetry.space_group_name_H-M   'P 1'
#
loop_
_entity.id
_entity.type
_entity.pdbx_description
1 polymer ?
#
loop_
_entity_poly.entity_id
_entity_poly.type
_entity_poly.pdbx_seq_one_letter_code
_entity_poly.pdbx_strand_id
1 'polypeptide(L)' 'MEICLGSPLPEGYVITRLNNYGCGTVGQYIESPRNGMEVCLESPIPNGYVVTRTNPNGCGGRIGQYIQLISSGR' A
#
# COMPACT_ATOMS: atom_id res chain seq x y z
N MET A 1 -8.32 7.37 -2.17
CA MET A 1 -7.83 8.76 -2.39
C MET A 1 -6.56 8.68 -3.22
N GLU A 2 -6.21 9.68 -4.03
CA GLU A 2 -4.95 9.71 -4.77
C GLU A 2 -4.08 10.86 -4.25
N ILE A 3 -2.79 10.60 -4.01
CA ILE A 3 -1.78 11.60 -3.68
C ILE A 3 -0.64 11.53 -4.70
N CYS A 4 0.16 12.58 -4.82
CA CYS A 4 1.28 12.58 -5.74
C CYS A 4 2.50 11.91 -5.13
N LEU A 5 3.32 11.24 -5.95
CA LEU A 5 4.61 10.69 -5.51
C LEU A 5 5.45 11.79 -4.84
N GLY A 6 5.91 11.54 -3.62
CA GLY A 6 6.67 12.52 -2.82
C GLY A 6 5.81 13.46 -1.96
N SER A 7 4.47 13.39 -2.07
CA SER A 7 3.58 14.04 -1.11
C SER A 7 3.57 13.26 0.22
N PRO A 8 3.40 13.95 1.36
CA PRO A 8 3.34 13.29 2.65
C PRO A 8 2.14 12.33 2.71
N LEU A 9 2.40 11.06 3.01
CA LEU A 9 1.35 10.07 3.24
C LEU A 9 0.70 10.37 4.60
N PRO A 10 -0.64 10.50 4.68
CA PRO A 10 -1.31 10.68 5.96
C PRO A 10 -1.09 9.49 6.89
N GLU A 11 -0.98 9.75 8.20
CA GLU A 11 -0.80 8.68 9.17
C GLU A 11 -1.99 7.69 9.12
N GLY A 12 -1.67 6.40 9.18
CA GLY A 12 -2.67 5.33 9.13
C GLY A 12 -3.20 5.02 7.73
N TYR A 13 -2.65 5.60 6.66
CA TYR A 13 -2.95 5.21 5.28
C TYR A 13 -1.85 4.34 4.70
N VAL A 14 -2.22 3.55 3.69
CA VAL A 14 -1.31 2.69 2.92
C VAL A 14 -1.49 2.93 1.44
N ILE A 15 -0.43 2.73 0.67
CA ILE A 15 -0.46 2.83 -0.79
C ILE A 15 -0.92 1.49 -1.35
N THR A 16 -2.02 1.47 -2.10
CA THR A 16 -2.60 0.24 -2.67
C THR A 16 -2.28 0.07 -4.15
N ARG A 17 -2.02 1.17 -4.85
CA ARG A 17 -1.71 1.15 -6.28
C ARG A 17 -0.93 2.40 -6.69
N LEU A 18 -0.10 2.26 -7.71
CA LEU A 18 0.56 3.38 -8.36
C LEU A 18 -0.15 3.71 -9.68
N ASN A 19 -0.31 5.00 -9.94
CA ASN A 19 -0.87 5.55 -11.16
C ASN A 19 0.22 6.27 -11.93
N ASN A 20 0.77 5.64 -12.98
CA ASN A 20 1.83 6.25 -13.79
C ASN A 20 1.35 7.41 -14.70
N TYR A 21 0.07 7.81 -14.60
CA TYR A 21 -0.48 8.99 -15.26
C TYR A 21 -1.07 9.98 -14.24
N GLY A 22 -0.94 9.70 -12.94
CA GLY A 22 -1.43 10.56 -11.85
C GLY A 22 -0.48 11.72 -11.56
N CYS A 23 -1.01 12.86 -11.12
CA CYS A 23 -0.22 14.01 -10.67
C CYS A 23 0.87 14.50 -11.66
N GLY A 24 0.64 14.38 -12.98
CA GLY A 24 1.59 14.79 -14.02
C GLY A 24 2.80 13.85 -14.22
N THR A 25 3.08 12.94 -13.29
CA THR A 25 4.09 11.89 -13.43
C THR A 25 3.61 10.58 -12.79
N VAL A 26 3.63 10.49 -11.46
CA VAL A 26 3.19 9.31 -10.71
C VAL A 26 2.27 9.74 -9.57
N GLY A 27 1.05 9.23 -9.59
CA GLY A 27 0.11 9.24 -8.48
C GLY A 27 0.20 7.95 -7.66
N GLN A 28 -0.23 8.02 -6.41
CA GLN A 28 -0.27 6.93 -5.44
C GLN A 28 -1.69 6.88 -4.89
N TYR A 29 -2.37 5.76 -5.10
CA TYR A 29 -3.66 5.50 -4.48
C TYR A 29 -3.46 5.07 -3.05
N ILE A 30 -4.12 5.79 -2.14
CA ILE A 30 -4.05 5.56 -0.72
C ILE A 30 -5.44 5.21 -0.17
N GLU A 31 -5.44 4.24 0.73
CA GLU A 31 -6.62 3.72 1.40
C GLU A 31 -6.28 3.39 2.85
N SER A 32 -7.30 3.26 3.70
CA SER A 32 -7.12 2.77 5.06
C SER A 32 -6.78 1.26 5.05
N PRO A 33 -5.87 0.82 5.93
CA PRO A 33 -5.44 -0.57 5.95
C PRO A 33 -6.58 -1.50 6.39
N ARG A 34 -6.67 -2.65 5.74
CA ARG A 34 -7.63 -3.71 6.05
C ARG A 34 -6.92 -5.06 6.04
N ASN A 35 -7.42 -5.99 6.82
CA ASN A 35 -6.82 -7.32 6.92
C ASN A 35 -6.83 -8.05 5.56
N GLY A 36 -5.68 -8.57 5.14
CA GLY A 36 -5.56 -9.34 3.90
C GLY A 36 -5.52 -8.50 2.63
N MET A 37 -5.28 -7.19 2.72
CA MET A 37 -5.12 -6.35 1.53
C MET A 37 -3.69 -6.40 0.97
N GLU A 38 -3.59 -6.20 -0.35
CA GLU A 38 -2.32 -5.91 -1.00
C GLU A 38 -2.02 -4.40 -0.89
N VAL A 39 -0.81 -4.08 -0.45
CA VAL A 39 -0.23 -2.73 -0.45
C VAL A 39 1.04 -2.75 -1.28
N CYS A 40 1.44 -1.60 -1.80
CA CYS A 40 2.69 -1.44 -2.54
C CYS A 40 3.90 -1.57 -1.60
N LEU A 41 5.03 -2.08 -2.11
CA LEU A 41 6.24 -2.26 -1.30
C LEU A 41 6.77 -0.95 -0.71
N GLU A 42 6.54 0.16 -1.42
CA GLU A 42 6.93 1.51 -1.01
C GLU A 42 6.00 2.10 0.08
N SER A 43 4.89 1.42 0.40
CA SER A 43 3.97 1.83 1.47
C SER A 43 4.56 1.53 2.84
N PRO A 44 4.45 2.47 3.80
CA PRO A 44 4.70 2.12 5.19
C PRO A 44 3.67 1.09 5.67
N ILE A 45 4.12 0.21 6.58
CA ILE A 45 3.26 -0.79 7.20
C ILE A 45 2.66 -0.18 8.47
N PRO A 46 1.32 -0.12 8.59
CA PRO A 46 0.69 0.45 9.76
C PRO A 46 0.93 -0.41 10.99
N ASN A 47 0.94 0.23 12.17
CA ASN A 47 1.12 -0.47 13.42
C ASN A 47 0.01 -1.52 13.62
N GLY A 48 0.36 -2.70 14.14
CA GLY A 48 -0.59 -3.80 14.30
C GLY A 48 -0.78 -4.66 13.05
N TYR A 49 -0.07 -4.38 11.95
CA TYR A 49 -0.06 -5.21 10.74
C TYR A 49 1.32 -5.84 10.50
N VAL A 50 1.32 -7.01 9.87
CA VAL A 50 2.50 -7.73 9.40
C VAL A 50 2.36 -8.11 7.95
N VAL A 51 3.49 -8.16 7.26
CA VAL A 51 3.57 -8.63 5.88
C VAL A 51 3.60 -10.14 5.89
N THR A 52 2.66 -10.78 5.21
CA THR A 52 2.58 -12.25 5.17
C THR A 52 2.94 -12.82 3.81
N ARG A 53 2.85 -12.01 2.76
CA ARG A 53 3.17 -12.44 1.39
C ARG A 53 3.64 -11.27 0.56
N THR A 54 4.53 -11.53 -0.39
CA THR A 54 4.97 -10.53 -1.38
C THR A 54 4.62 -11.03 -2.77
N ASN A 55 4.18 -10.11 -3.64
CA ASN A 55 3.79 -10.36 -5.01
C ASN A 55 4.63 -9.46 -5.95
N PRO A 56 5.59 -10.02 -6.71
CA PRO A 56 6.48 -9.23 -7.56
C PRO A 56 5.78 -8.55 -8.75
N ASN A 57 4.55 -8.95 -9.06
CA ASN A 57 3.70 -8.33 -10.09
C ASN A 57 2.44 -7.68 -9.48
N GLY A 58 2.46 -7.35 -8.19
CA GLY A 58 1.38 -6.65 -7.49
C GLY A 58 1.35 -5.15 -7.78
N CYS A 59 0.53 -4.38 -7.04
CA CYS A 59 0.56 -2.91 -7.04
C CYS A 59 0.55 -2.26 -8.46
N GLY A 60 -0.12 -2.89 -9.43
CA GLY A 60 -0.17 -2.38 -10.82
C GLY A 60 1.11 -2.59 -11.64
N GLY A 61 1.88 -3.65 -11.39
CA GLY A 61 3.09 -4.00 -12.15
C GLY A 61 4.41 -3.75 -11.41
N ARG A 62 4.34 -3.60 -10.08
CA ARG A 62 5.48 -3.47 -9.17
C ARG A 62 5.43 -4.56 -8.11
N ILE A 63 6.21 -4.41 -7.05
CA ILE A 63 6.15 -5.31 -5.91
C ILE A 63 5.00 -4.86 -5.01
N GLY A 64 3.97 -5.71 -4.91
CA GLY A 64 2.95 -5.64 -3.87
C GLY A 64 3.30 -6.54 -2.70
N GLN A 65 2.74 -6.28 -1.54
CA GLN A 65 2.86 -7.08 -0.34
C GLN A 65 1.53 -7.12 0.39
N TYR A 66 1.16 -8.29 0.91
CA TYR A 66 -0.07 -8.51 1.63
C TYR A 66 0.15 -8.26 3.11
N ILE A 67 -0.66 -7.36 3.67
CA ILE A 67 -0.64 -7.08 5.11
C ILE A 67 -1.81 -7.77 5.81
N GLN A 68 -1.54 -8.32 6.97
CA GLN A 68 -2.54 -8.92 7.85
C GLN A 68 -2.42 -8.34 9.25
N LEU A 69 -3.54 -8.25 9.95
CA LEU A 69 -3.53 -7.83 11.35
C LEU A 69 -2.77 -8.87 12.18
N ILE A 70 -1.89 -8.42 13.06
CA ILE A 70 -1.11 -9.29 13.95
C ILE A 70 -2.05 -10.10 14.88
N SER A 71 -3.21 -9.54 15.20
CA SER A 71 -4.27 -10.19 15.98
C SER A 71 -5.15 -11.15 15.18
N SER A 72 -4.96 -11.30 13.85
CA SER A 72 -5.73 -12.26 13.04
C SER A 72 -5.18 -13.69 13.11
N GLY A 73 -4.27 -13.98 14.04
CA GLY A 73 -3.80 -15.34 14.33
C GLY A 73 -4.88 -16.12 15.06
N ARG A 74 -5.49 -17.07 14.35
CA ARG A 74 -6.26 -18.19 14.92
C ARG A 74 -5.32 -19.29 15.37
#